data_AF-A0A7S7M1B2-F1
#
_entry.id   AF-A0A7S7M1B2-F1
#
_cell.length_a   1.000
_cell.length_b   1.000
_cell.length_c   1.000
_cell.angle_alpha   90.00
_cell.angle_beta   90.00
_cell.angle_gamma   90.00
#
_symmetry.space_group_name_H-M   'P 1'
#
loop_
_entity.id
_entity.type
_entity.pdbx_description
1 polymer ?
#
loop_
_entity_poly.entity_id
_entity_poly.type
_entity_poly.pdbx_seq_one_letter_code
_entity_poly.pdbx_strand_id
1 'polypeptide(L)'
;MLTINDNTKKTLKDSLVLYYDALSCGDLIKLSTLMTRESYLITLEVLGFKHAFRNDEFKKLFKNIDSDENSLQKVESLISNDLAHEKRKHLINVISFESKGTDRVTVHYIEDTHPKKQYFSFSSDGWKIDYKAGRKKHY
;
A
#
# COMPACT_ATOMS: atom_id res chain seq x y z
N MET A 1 25.93 8.22 4.18
CA MET A 1 24.49 8.17 3.86
C MET A 1 24.33 8.54 2.40
N LEU A 2 23.60 7.75 1.60
CA LEU A 2 23.29 8.13 0.22
C LEU A 2 22.21 9.23 0.24
N THR A 3 22.49 10.36 -0.41
CA THR A 3 21.54 11.46 -0.51
C THR A 3 20.45 11.10 -1.52
N ILE A 4 19.19 11.08 -1.08
CA ILE A 4 18.05 10.88 -1.97
C ILE A 4 17.87 12.17 -2.80
N ASN A 5 17.91 12.06 -4.13
CA ASN A 5 17.74 13.21 -5.01
C ASN A 5 16.30 13.75 -4.99
N ASP A 6 16.12 15.01 -5.38
CA ASP A 6 14.82 15.70 -5.24
C ASP A 6 13.73 15.13 -6.17
N ASN A 7 14.11 14.60 -7.34
CA ASN A 7 13.19 13.89 -8.21
C ASN A 7 12.61 12.65 -7.53
N THR A 8 13.45 11.86 -6.87
CA THR A 8 13.02 10.69 -6.10
C THR A 8 12.11 11.10 -4.95
N LYS A 9 12.48 12.15 -4.19
CA LYS A 9 11.62 12.66 -3.12
C LYS A 9 10.24 13.06 -3.67
N LYS A 10 10.19 13.74 -4.81
CA LYS A 10 8.93 14.13 -5.46
C LYS A 10 8.11 12.90 -5.84
N THR A 11 8.69 11.94 -6.55
CA THR A 11 8.01 10.69 -6.92
C THR A 11 7.42 9.97 -5.71
N LEU A 12 8.19 9.84 -4.63
CA LEU A 12 7.74 9.16 -3.41
C LEU A 12 6.59 9.91 -2.70
N LYS A 13 6.62 11.25 -2.70
CA LYS A 13 5.49 12.07 -2.20
C LYS A 13 4.24 11.86 -3.04
N ASP A 14 4.39 11.95 -4.36
CA ASP A 14 3.27 11.82 -5.29
C ASP A 14 2.65 10.41 -5.18
N SER A 15 3.48 9.36 -5.09
CA SER A 15 3.02 7.99 -4.85
C SER A 15 2.29 7.82 -3.52
N LEU A 16 2.74 8.49 -2.45
CA LEU A 16 2.05 8.47 -1.16
C LEU A 16 0.67 9.14 -1.22
N VAL A 17 0.57 10.29 -1.90
CA VAL A 17 -0.71 10.97 -2.11
C VAL A 17 -1.66 10.09 -2.93
N LEU A 18 -1.18 9.55 -4.06
CA LEU A 18 -1.97 8.65 -4.91
C LEU A 18 -2.45 7.41 -4.16
N TYR A 19 -1.64 6.88 -3.24
CA TYR A 19 -2.02 5.76 -2.39
C TYR A 19 -3.22 6.09 -1.50
N TYR A 20 -3.18 7.24 -0.81
CA TYR A 20 -4.30 7.67 0.04
C TYR A 20 -5.54 8.09 -0.76
N ASP A 21 -5.36 8.69 -1.93
CA ASP A 21 -6.46 9.00 -2.83
C ASP A 21 -7.16 7.71 -3.30
N ALA A 22 -6.37 6.70 -3.71
CA ALA A 22 -6.89 5.40 -4.12
C ALA A 22 -7.61 4.66 -2.98
N LEU A 23 -7.08 4.70 -1.76
CA LEU A 23 -7.79 4.19 -0.59
C LEU A 23 -9.11 4.91 -0.35
N SER A 24 -9.13 6.24 -0.45
CA SER A 24 -10.31 7.07 -0.18
C SER A 24 -11.45 6.83 -1.18
N CYS A 25 -11.14 6.50 -2.44
CA CYS A 25 -12.14 6.18 -3.45
C CYS A 25 -12.38 4.68 -3.65
N GLY A 26 -11.67 3.81 -2.93
CA GLY A 26 -11.76 2.36 -3.11
C GLY A 26 -11.18 1.87 -4.44
N ASP A 27 -10.24 2.59 -5.05
CA ASP A 27 -9.59 2.21 -6.32
C ASP A 27 -8.46 1.20 -6.07
N LEU A 28 -8.84 -0.06 -5.90
CA LEU A 28 -7.90 -1.14 -5.63
C LEU A 28 -7.01 -1.49 -6.83
N ILE A 29 -7.47 -1.23 -8.05
CA ILE A 29 -6.64 -1.38 -9.26
C ILE A 29 -5.49 -0.37 -9.21
N LYS A 30 -5.77 0.89 -8.86
CA LYS A 30 -4.70 1.88 -8.68
C LYS A 30 -3.75 1.47 -7.57
N LEU A 31 -4.25 0.97 -6.44
CA LEU A 31 -3.40 0.46 -5.35
C LEU A 31 -2.49 -0.68 -5.80
N SER A 32 -3.00 -1.66 -6.55
CA SER A 32 -2.19 -2.79 -7.03
C SER A 32 -1.03 -2.32 -7.92
N THR A 33 -1.21 -1.24 -8.68
CA THR A 33 -0.12 -0.64 -9.48
C THR A 33 0.91 0.14 -8.65
N LEU A 34 0.54 0.67 -7.48
CA LEU A 34 1.45 1.45 -6.62
C LEU A 34 2.29 0.55 -5.71
N MET A 35 1.86 -0.68 -5.50
CA MET A 35 2.43 -1.60 -4.53
C MET A 35 3.17 -2.77 -5.21
N THR A 36 4.09 -3.40 -4.48
CA THR A 36 4.50 -4.76 -4.83
C THR A 36 3.33 -5.72 -4.63
N ARG A 37 3.25 -6.81 -5.41
CA ARG A 37 2.17 -7.79 -5.30
C ARG A 37 2.00 -8.30 -3.87
N GLU A 38 3.09 -8.65 -3.19
CA GLU A 38 3.03 -9.14 -1.81
C GLU A 38 2.49 -8.08 -0.84
N SER A 39 2.88 -6.81 -0.99
CA SER A 39 2.37 -5.75 -0.14
C SER A 39 0.91 -5.43 -0.44
N TYR A 40 0.49 -5.57 -1.70
CA TYR A 40 -0.90 -5.44 -2.10
C TYR A 40 -1.78 -6.53 -1.45
N LEU A 41 -1.35 -7.79 -1.46
CA LEU A 41 -2.08 -8.87 -0.80
C LEU A 41 -2.20 -8.66 0.72
N ILE A 42 -1.14 -8.16 1.38
CA ILE A 42 -1.19 -7.76 2.79
C ILE A 42 -2.20 -6.63 3.00
N THR A 43 -2.26 -5.64 2.11
CA THR A 43 -3.26 -4.58 2.17
C THR A 43 -4.68 -5.14 2.06
N LEU A 44 -4.94 -6.05 1.10
CA LEU A 44 -6.24 -6.69 0.97
C LEU A 44 -6.61 -7.50 2.22
N GLU A 45 -5.66 -8.17 2.85
CA GLU A 45 -5.88 -8.90 4.11
C GLU A 45 -6.32 -7.96 5.23
N VAL A 46 -5.62 -6.84 5.40
CA VAL A 46 -5.90 -5.84 6.45
C VAL A 46 -7.25 -5.17 6.23
N LEU A 47 -7.54 -4.75 4.99
CA LEU A 47 -8.80 -4.10 4.64
C LEU A 47 -9.99 -5.07 4.70
N GLY A 48 -9.78 -6.30 4.21
CA GLY A 48 -10.75 -7.38 4.20
C GLY A 48 -11.01 -8.01 5.57
N PHE A 49 -10.28 -7.60 6.62
CA PHE A 49 -10.38 -8.22 7.95
C PHE A 49 -11.81 -8.21 8.51
N LYS A 50 -12.55 -7.10 8.31
CA LYS A 50 -13.97 -6.99 8.73
C LYS A 50 -14.84 -8.08 8.07
N HIS A 51 -14.62 -8.35 6.78
CA HIS A 51 -15.31 -9.40 6.03
C HIS A 51 -14.86 -10.79 6.44
N ALA A 52 -13.54 -11.01 6.53
CA ALA A 52 -12.98 -12.30 6.92
C ALA A 52 -13.52 -12.77 8.28
N PHE A 53 -13.75 -11.86 9.22
CA PHE A 53 -14.32 -12.22 10.52
C PHE A 53 -15.78 -12.67 10.44
N ARG A 54 -16.59 -12.09 9.55
CA ARG A 54 -18.05 -12.27 9.51
C ARG A 54 -18.57 -13.16 8.38
N ASN A 55 -17.75 -13.42 7.37
CA ASN A 55 -18.16 -14.08 6.14
C ASN A 55 -17.17 -15.18 5.73
N ASP A 56 -17.58 -16.44 5.87
CA ASP A 56 -16.77 -17.60 5.49
C ASP A 56 -16.60 -17.75 3.97
N GLU A 57 -17.53 -17.22 3.17
CA GLU A 57 -17.36 -17.14 1.72
C GLU A 57 -16.23 -16.18 1.36
N PHE A 58 -16.15 -15.03 2.02
CA PHE A 58 -15.03 -14.11 1.86
C PHE A 58 -13.71 -14.80 2.20
N LYS A 59 -13.63 -15.54 3.31
CA LYS A 59 -12.42 -16.30 3.66
C LYS A 59 -12.02 -17.30 2.56
N LYS A 60 -12.98 -17.98 1.93
CA LYS A 60 -12.72 -18.92 0.83
C LYS A 60 -12.21 -18.20 -0.41
N LEU A 61 -12.83 -17.10 -0.80
CA LEU A 61 -12.37 -16.27 -1.92
C LEU A 61 -10.95 -15.75 -1.65
N PHE A 62 -10.71 -15.19 -0.46
CA PHE A 62 -9.43 -14.63 -0.06
C PHE A 62 -8.28 -15.66 -0.13
N LYS A 63 -8.54 -16.92 0.25
CA LYS A 63 -7.54 -17.99 0.16
C LYS A 63 -7.14 -18.35 -1.28
N ASN A 64 -7.98 -18.04 -2.26
CA ASN A 64 -7.79 -18.43 -3.65
C ASN A 64 -7.30 -17.29 -4.55
N ILE A 65 -7.13 -16.07 -4.03
CA ILE A 65 -6.78 -14.87 -4.84
C ILE A 65 -5.44 -14.98 -5.56
N ASP A 66 -4.53 -15.84 -5.10
CA ASP A 66 -3.26 -16.09 -5.79
C ASP A 66 -3.38 -17.01 -6.99
N SER A 67 -4.43 -17.83 -7.04
CA SER A 67 -4.64 -18.87 -8.04
C SER A 67 -5.88 -18.65 -8.93
N ASP A 68 -6.79 -17.76 -8.53
CA ASP A 68 -8.06 -17.51 -9.21
C ASP A 68 -8.33 -16.01 -9.32
N GLU A 69 -8.21 -15.49 -10.54
CA GLU A 69 -8.47 -14.09 -10.88
C GLU A 69 -9.91 -13.69 -10.54
N ASN A 70 -10.89 -14.60 -10.66
CA ASN A 70 -12.27 -14.29 -10.30
C ASN A 70 -12.42 -14.10 -8.79
N SER A 71 -11.69 -14.88 -7.99
CA SER A 71 -11.65 -14.71 -6.54
C SER A 71 -11.02 -13.38 -6.16
N LEU A 72 -9.93 -12.98 -6.83
CA LEU A 72 -9.30 -11.67 -6.65
C LEU A 72 -10.30 -10.54 -6.96
N GLN A 73 -10.92 -10.56 -8.14
CA GLN A 73 -11.88 -9.54 -8.55
C GLN A 73 -13.08 -9.40 -7.58
N LYS A 74 -13.58 -10.51 -7.05
CA LYS A 74 -14.67 -10.49 -6.06
C LYS A 74 -14.23 -9.89 -4.73
N VAL A 75 -13.05 -10.28 -4.24
CA VAL A 75 -12.46 -9.71 -3.02
C VAL A 75 -12.25 -8.21 -3.19
N GLU A 76 -11.68 -7.80 -4.32
CA GLU A 76 -11.45 -6.40 -4.66
C GLU A 76 -12.76 -5.62 -4.72
N SER A 77 -13.79 -6.15 -5.38
CA SER A 77 -15.09 -5.48 -5.48
C SER A 77 -15.73 -5.26 -4.09
N LEU A 78 -15.66 -6.26 -3.21
CA LEU A 78 -16.20 -6.14 -1.85
C LEU A 78 -15.45 -5.09 -1.03
N ILE A 79 -14.12 -5.13 -1.04
CA ILE A 79 -13.30 -4.16 -0.29
C ILE A 79 -13.44 -2.74 -0.87
N SER A 80 -13.47 -2.62 -2.20
CA SER A 80 -13.63 -1.32 -2.89
C SER A 80 -14.94 -0.65 -2.48
N ASN A 81 -16.04 -1.41 -2.45
CA ASN A 81 -17.33 -0.89 -2.02
C ASN A 81 -17.30 -0.40 -0.56
N ASP A 82 -16.70 -1.17 0.36
CA ASP A 82 -16.55 -0.74 1.75
C ASP A 82 -15.76 0.57 1.87
N LEU A 83 -14.62 0.66 1.18
CA LEU A 83 -13.78 1.85 1.19
C LEU A 83 -14.51 3.08 0.63
N ALA A 84 -15.25 2.91 -0.46
CA ALA A 84 -16.03 3.99 -1.06
C ALA A 84 -17.16 4.48 -0.12
N HIS A 85 -17.74 3.59 0.69
CA HIS A 85 -18.73 3.96 1.72
C HIS A 85 -18.09 4.63 2.94
N GLU A 86 -16.90 4.19 3.35
CA GLU A 86 -16.14 4.74 4.47
C GLU A 86 -15.27 5.95 4.07
N LYS A 87 -15.50 6.51 2.88
CA LYS A 87 -14.68 7.55 2.26
C LYS A 87 -14.30 8.64 3.25
N ARG A 88 -13.00 8.69 3.55
CA ARG A 88 -12.39 9.69 4.42
C ARG A 88 -11.22 10.33 3.71
N LYS A 89 -11.10 11.65 3.89
CA LYS A 89 -9.91 12.40 3.47
C LYS A 89 -8.87 12.36 4.58
N HIS A 90 -7.63 12.04 4.22
CA HIS A 90 -6.49 12.06 5.13
C HIS A 90 -5.64 13.30 4.88
N LEU A 91 -5.17 13.92 5.96
CA LEU A 91 -4.16 14.99 5.90
C LEU A 91 -2.78 14.36 6.03
N ILE A 92 -1.99 14.44 4.95
CA ILE A 92 -0.66 13.86 4.86
C ILE A 92 0.39 14.97 4.87
N ASN A 93 1.28 14.93 5.87
CA ASN A 93 2.43 15.84 5.94
C ASN A 93 3.74 15.04 5.97
N VAL A 94 4.53 15.13 4.89
CA VAL A 94 5.80 14.39 4.77
C VAL A 94 6.91 15.13 5.52
N ILE A 95 7.56 14.42 6.46
CA ILE A 95 8.56 14.97 7.37
C ILE A 95 9.98 14.74 6.84
N SER A 96 10.31 13.50 6.48
CA SER A 96 11.68 13.15 6.08
C SER A 96 11.74 11.88 5.25
N PHE A 97 12.92 11.65 4.66
CA PHE A 97 13.23 10.48 3.85
C PHE A 97 14.48 9.81 4.39
N GLU A 98 14.44 8.50 4.55
CA GLU A 98 15.55 7.69 5.05
C GLU A 98 15.90 6.64 3.98
N SER A 99 17.10 6.72 3.42
CA SER A 99 17.61 5.72 2.47
C SER A 99 18.13 4.50 3.22
N LYS A 100 17.79 3.30 2.72
CA LYS A 100 18.28 2.01 3.22
C LYS A 100 18.98 1.26 2.09
N GLY A 101 20.09 1.81 1.62
CA GLY A 101 20.77 1.34 0.40
C GLY A 101 20.32 2.15 -0.83
N THR A 102 20.61 1.63 -2.01
CA THR A 102 20.35 2.32 -3.28
C THR A 102 18.92 2.15 -3.79
N ASP A 103 18.23 1.12 -3.33
CA ASP A 103 16.95 0.64 -3.87
C ASP A 103 15.80 0.76 -2.86
N ARG A 104 16.02 1.32 -1.66
CA ARG A 104 15.00 1.39 -0.61
C ARG A 104 14.96 2.74 0.06
N VAL A 105 13.75 3.24 0.27
CA VAL A 105 13.51 4.49 1.00
C VAL A 105 12.35 4.29 1.97
N THR A 106 12.52 4.79 3.20
CA THR A 106 11.44 4.97 4.16
C THR A 106 11.03 6.43 4.15
N VAL A 107 9.76 6.72 3.86
CA VAL A 107 9.16 8.05 3.98
C VAL A 107 8.52 8.16 5.36
N HIS A 108 8.95 9.13 6.15
CA HIS A 108 8.36 9.46 7.45
C HIS A 108 7.37 10.60 7.26
N TYR A 109 6.14 10.42 7.73
CA TYR A 109 5.06 11.39 7.54
C TYR A 109 4.08 11.40 8.73
N ILE A 110 3.21 12.39 8.77
CA ILE A 110 2.10 12.49 9.71
C ILE A 110 0.80 12.30 8.93
N GLU A 111 -0.04 11.37 9.38
CA GLU A 111 -1.39 11.12 8.89
C GLU A 111 -2.39 11.49 9.99
N ASP A 112 -3.24 12.49 9.76
CA ASP A 112 -4.29 12.89 10.72
C ASP A 112 -3.77 12.98 12.16
N THR A 113 -2.63 13.66 12.36
CA THR A 113 -1.86 13.82 13.62
C THR A 113 -0.99 12.66 14.08
N HIS A 114 -1.08 11.49 13.45
CA HIS A 114 -0.33 10.30 13.86
C HIS A 114 0.95 10.13 13.03
N PRO A 115 2.12 9.93 13.65
CA PRO A 115 3.33 9.62 12.90
C PRO A 115 3.25 8.24 12.27
N LYS A 116 3.64 8.15 10.99
CA LYS A 116 3.61 6.95 10.16
C LYS A 116 4.90 6.83 9.35
N LYS A 117 5.12 5.63 8.84
CA LYS A 117 6.24 5.30 7.95
C LYS A 117 5.70 4.54 6.76
N GLN A 118 6.08 4.96 5.56
CA GLN A 118 5.80 4.24 4.33
C GLN A 118 7.12 3.73 3.76
N TYR A 119 7.16 2.45 3.46
CA TYR A 119 8.34 1.78 2.90
C TYR A 119 8.19 1.67 1.39
N PHE A 120 9.26 2.00 0.68
CA PHE A 120 9.36 1.91 -0.76
C PHE A 120 10.60 1.11 -1.17
N SER A 121 10.45 0.35 -2.24
CA SER A 121 11.55 -0.32 -2.95
C SER A 121 11.52 0.07 -4.43
N PHE A 122 12.69 0.22 -5.04
CA PHE A 122 12.84 0.41 -6.47
C PHE A 122 12.92 -0.94 -7.18
N SER A 123 12.06 -1.16 -8.18
CA SER A 123 12.09 -2.33 -9.08
C SER A 123 12.24 -1.87 -10.54
N SER A 124 12.17 -2.81 -11.49
CA SER A 124 12.17 -2.52 -12.93
C SER A 124 11.10 -1.50 -13.34
N ASP A 125 9.98 -1.48 -12.60
CA ASP A 125 8.80 -0.67 -12.92
C ASP A 125 8.75 0.62 -12.09
N GLY A 126 9.88 0.99 -11.46
CA GLY A 126 10.04 2.19 -10.64
C GLY A 126 9.84 1.95 -9.14
N TRP A 127 9.62 3.03 -8.41
CA TRP A 127 9.38 2.98 -6.97
C TRP A 127 7.99 2.41 -6.67
N LYS A 128 7.95 1.36 -5.85
CA LYS A 128 6.73 0.72 -5.37
C LYS A 128 6.67 0.75 -3.85
N ILE A 129 5.46 0.81 -3.31
CA ILE A 129 5.22 0.55 -1.90
C ILE A 129 5.56 -0.91 -1.59
N ASP A 130 6.44 -1.11 -0.61
CA ASP A 130 6.90 -2.43 -0.17
C ASP A 130 6.98 -2.50 1.36
N TYR A 131 5.96 -3.08 2.00
CA TYR A 131 5.92 -3.27 3.45
C TYR A 131 7.01 -4.24 3.96
N LYS A 132 7.58 -5.09 3.10
CA LYS A 132 8.70 -5.96 3.47
C LYS A 132 10.05 -5.24 3.38
N ALA A 133 10.17 -4.13 2.64
CA ALA A 133 11.40 -3.34 2.56
C ALA A 133 11.83 -2.73 3.91
N GLY A 134 10.91 -2.56 4.85
CA GLY A 134 11.18 -2.10 6.21
C GLY A 134 11.91 -3.10 7.10
N ARG A 135 11.87 -4.40 6.76
CA ARG A 135 12.52 -5.47 7.54
C ARG A 135 14.03 -5.48 7.28
N LYS A 136 14.84 -5.62 8.33
CA LYS A 136 16.28 -5.88 8.18
C LYS A 136 16.43 -7.17 7.38
N LYS A 137 17.13 -7.12 6.23
CA LYS A 137 17.68 -8.33 5.62
C LYS A 137 18.77 -8.82 6.58
N HIS A 138 18.55 -9.95 7.23
CA HIS A 138 19.67 -10.70 7.78
C HIS A 138 20.43 -11.24 6.57
N TYR A 139 21.59 -10.65 6.29
CA TYR A 139 22.61 -11.25 5.44
C TYR A 139 23.53 -12.09 6.34
#